data_AF-X1UXA1-F1
#
_entry.id   AF-X1UXA1-F1
#
_cell.length_a   1.000
_cell.length_b   1.000
_cell.length_c   1.000
_cell.angle_alpha   90.00
_cell.angle_beta   90.00
_cell.angle_gamma   90.00
#
_symmetry.space_group_name_H-M   'P 1'
#
loop_
_entity.id
_entity.type
_entity.pdbx_description
1 polymer ?
#
loop_
_entity_poly.entity_id
_entity_poly.type
_entity_poly.pdbx_seq_one_letter_code
_entity_poly.pdbx_strand_id
1 'polypeptide(L)' 'MELKDLITQIQSKLDDADLALDAEDVDGARVHLRDAKSLLDDEFAAD' A
#
# COMPACT_ATOMS: atom_id res chain seq x y z
N MET A 1 -12.15 -0.23 9.14
CA MET A 1 -12.09 1.19 8.72
C MET A 1 -13.35 1.48 7.89
N GLU A 2 -13.61 2.66 7.32
CA GLU A 2 -14.56 2.70 6.20
C GLU A 2 -13.87 2.16 4.94
N LEU A 3 -14.59 1.36 4.14
CA LEU A 3 -14.04 0.75 2.92
C LEU A 3 -13.44 1.79 1.96
N LYS A 4 -14.04 2.98 1.88
CA LYS A 4 -13.56 4.08 1.03
C LYS A 4 -12.20 4.61 1.49
N ASP A 5 -12.01 4.76 2.81
CA ASP A 5 -10.76 5.23 3.39
C ASP A 5 -9.63 4.21 3.22
N LEU A 6 -9.98 2.92 3.29
CA LEU A 6 -9.05 1.83 2.99
C LEU A 6 -8.58 1.89 1.53
N ILE A 7 -9.51 2.05 0.59
CA ILE A 7 -9.18 2.16 -0.84
C ILE A 7 -8.25 3.35 -1.09
N THR A 8 -8.54 4.51 -0.49
CA THR A 8 -7.68 5.70 -0.63
C THR A 8 -6.27 5.47 -0.07
N GLN A 9 -6.13 4.79 1.06
CA GLN A 9 -4.81 4.48 1.63
C GLN A 9 -4.03 3.48 0.78
N ILE A 10 -4.69 2.44 0.28
CA ILE A 10 -4.06 1.47 -0.64
C ILE A 10 -3.59 2.17 -1.91
N GLN A 11 -4.42 3.03 -2.51
CA GLN A 11 -4.05 3.80 -3.71
C GLN A 11 -2.81 4.65 -3.44
N SER A 12 -2.78 5.39 -2.31
CA SER A 12 -1.61 6.17 -1.93
C SER A 12 -0.34 5.33 -1.81
N LYS A 13 -0.42 4.12 -1.24
CA LYS A 13 0.74 3.22 -1.14
C LYS A 13 1.20 2.65 -2.48
N LEU A 14 0.28 2.45 -3.41
CA LEU A 14 0.63 2.03 -4.77
C LEU A 14 1.32 3.17 -5.54
N ASP A 15 0.83 4.40 -5.39
CA ASP A 15 1.45 5.58 -5.99
C ASP A 15 2.87 5.82 -5.42
N ASP A 16 3.05 5.67 -4.09
CA ASP A 16 4.37 5.75 -3.45
C ASP A 16 5.33 4.66 -3.96
N ALA A 17 4.82 3.45 -4.21
CA ALA A 17 5.62 2.36 -4.76
C ALA A 17 6.07 2.66 -6.19
N ASP A 18 5.21 3.24 -7.01
CA ASP A 18 5.52 3.64 -8.39
C ASP A 18 6.59 4.75 -8.42
N LEU A 19 6.45 5.76 -7.55
CA LEU A 19 7.46 6.81 -7.36
C LEU A 19 8.83 6.26 -6.93
N ALA A 20 8.85 5.26 -6.05
CA ALA A 20 10.08 4.61 -5.64
C ALA A 20 10.73 3.80 -6.79
N LEU A 21 9.92 3.15 -7.63
CA LEU A 21 10.42 2.45 -8.82
C LEU A 21 11.00 3.44 -9.85
N ASP A 22 10.35 4.57 -10.08
CA ASP A 22 10.86 5.65 -10.95
C ASP A 22 12.19 6.21 -10.45
N ALA A 23 12.42 6.17 -9.13
CA ALA A 23 13.67 6.57 -8.49
C ALA A 23 14.72 5.45 -8.43
N GLU A 24 14.47 4.28 -9.05
CA GLU A 24 15.28 3.06 -8.95
C GLU A 24 15.42 2.50 -7.51
N ASP A 25 14.61 2.96 -6.56
CA ASP A 25 14.54 2.49 -5.18
C ASP A 25 13.60 1.26 -5.07
N VAL A 26 14.12 0.12 -5.51
CA VAL A 26 13.39 -1.16 -5.49
C VAL A 26 13.01 -1.59 -4.07
N ASP A 27 13.84 -1.29 -3.07
CA ASP A 27 13.57 -1.68 -1.69
C ASP A 27 12.51 -0.77 -1.06
N GLY A 28 12.52 0.53 -1.34
CA GLY A 28 11.44 1.46 -0.98
C GLY A 28 10.10 1.05 -1.60
N ALA A 29 10.08 0.72 -2.89
CA ALA A 29 8.88 0.23 -3.57
C ALA A 29 8.31 -1.03 -2.89
N ARG A 30 9.18 -1.98 -2.49
CA ARG A 30 8.76 -3.19 -1.77
C ARG A 30 8.17 -2.89 -0.40
N VAL A 31 8.68 -1.87 0.31
CA VAL A 31 8.10 -1.44 1.59
C VAL A 31 6.68 -0.92 1.37
N HIS A 32 6.47 -0.02 0.40
CA HIS A 32 5.13 0.51 0.10
C HIS A 32 4.14 -0.58 -0.32
N LEU A 33 4.56 -1.56 -1.12
CA LEU A 33 3.73 -2.71 -1.47
C LEU A 33 3.37 -3.60 -0.28
N ARG A 34 4.30 -3.77 0.68
CA ARG A 34 4.02 -4.52 1.93
C ARG A 34 3.04 -3.76 2.82
N ASP A 35 3.16 -2.45 2.92
CA ASP A 35 2.21 -1.61 3.66
C ASP A 35 0.79 -1.73 3.05
N ALA A 36 0.68 -1.63 1.72
CA ALA A 36 -0.60 -1.79 1.01
C ALA A 36 -1.22 -3.17 1.29
N LYS A 37 -0.40 -4.22 1.30
CA LYS A 37 -0.84 -5.57 1.66
C LYS A 37 -1.28 -5.65 3.12
N SER A 38 -0.54 -5.06 4.05
CA SER A 38 -0.91 -5.07 5.47
C SER A 38 -2.26 -4.41 5.69
N LEU A 39 -2.56 -3.30 4.99
CA LEU A 39 -3.86 -2.65 5.06
C LEU A 39 -5.01 -3.56 4.60
N LEU A 40 -4.79 -4.36 3.55
CA LEU A 40 -5.76 -5.36 3.10
C LEU A 40 -5.90 -6.49 4.12
N ASP A 41 -4.77 -7.03 4.58
CA ASP A 41 -4.75 -8.11 5.56
C ASP A 41 -5.45 -7.66 6.86
N ASP A 42 -5.24 -6.43 7.34
CA ASP A 42 -5.86 -5.91 8.56
C ASP A 42 -7.38 -5.74 8.44
N GLU A 43 -7.90 -5.35 7.28
CA GLU A 43 -9.35 -5.23 7.06
C GLU A 43 -10.02 -6.60 6.89
N PHE A 44 -9.38 -7.54 6.19
CA PHE A 44 -9.99 -8.83 5.84
C PHE A 44 -9.61 -10.00 6.76
N ALA A 45 -8.57 -9.88 7.60
CA ALA A 45 -8.25 -10.86 8.65
C ALA A 45 -9.04 -10.63 9.95
N ALA A 46 -9.75 -9.50 10.04
CA ALA A 46 -10.68 -9.19 11.12
C ALA A 46 -12.07 -9.82 10.93
N ASP A 47 -12.31 -10.51 9.80
CA ASP A 47 -13.58 -11.12 9.39
C ASP A 47 -13.62 -12.65 9.57
#